data_AF-A0A0A1H3H2-F1
#
_entry.id   AF-A0A0A1H3H2-F1
#
_cell.length_a   1.000
_cell.length_b   1.000
_cell.length_c   1.000
_cell.angle_alpha   90.00
_cell.angle_beta   90.00
_cell.angle_gamma   90.00
#
_symmetry.space_group_name_H-M   'P 1'
#
loop_
_entity.id
_entity.type
_entity.pdbx_description
1 polymer ?
#
loop_
_entity_poly.entity_id
_entity_poly.type
_entity_poly.pdbx_seq_one_letter_code
_entity_poly.pdbx_strand_id
1 'polypeptide(L)' 'MILQATKNGRAGTVELSDAEAFALAQLCKRISWSAARDLSVDEEETSLMLNAADRVRGVLAEAGCAVR' A
#
# COMPACT_ATOMS: atom_id res chain seq x y z
N MET A 1 8.96 -2.63 -11.83
CA MET A 1 7.86 -3.48 -11.29
C MET A 1 6.51 -2.91 -11.74
N ILE A 2 5.52 -3.75 -12.08
CA ILE A 2 4.18 -3.28 -12.49
C ILE A 2 3.18 -3.57 -11.36
N LEU A 3 2.46 -2.53 -10.92
CA LEU A 3 1.29 -2.65 -10.05
C LEU A 3 0.02 -2.56 -10.90
N GLN A 4 -0.87 -3.55 -10.74
CA GLN A 4 -2.16 -3.58 -11.43
C GLN A 4 -3.30 -3.40 -10.44
N ALA A 5 -4.26 -2.56 -10.79
CA ALA A 5 -5.48 -2.36 -10.01
C ALA A 5 -6.70 -2.60 -10.89
N THR A 6 -7.70 -3.31 -10.36
CA THR A 6 -8.97 -3.58 -11.03
C THR A 6 -10.15 -3.27 -10.12
N LYS A 7 -11.18 -2.61 -10.67
CA LYS A 7 -12.43 -2.32 -9.94
C LYS A 7 -13.59 -2.12 -10.94
N ASN A 8 -14.70 -2.81 -10.73
CA ASN A 8 -15.95 -2.67 -11.50
C ASN A 8 -15.72 -2.60 -13.04
N GLY A 9 -14.97 -3.55 -13.58
CA GLY A 9 -14.68 -3.63 -15.03
C GLY A 9 -13.64 -2.65 -15.56
N ARG A 10 -13.07 -1.79 -14.71
CA ARG A 10 -11.92 -0.94 -15.07
C ARG A 10 -10.63 -1.55 -14.56
N ALA A 11 -9.59 -1.50 -15.37
CA ALA A 11 -8.24 -1.91 -15.02
C ALA A 11 -7.26 -0.78 -15.34
N GLY A 12 -6.26 -0.60 -14.49
CA GLY A 12 -5.16 0.33 -14.68
C GLY A 12 -3.85 -0.29 -14.21
N THR A 13 -2.74 0.12 -14.83
CA THR A 13 -1.41 -0.33 -14.47
C THR A 13 -0.49 0.85 -14.25
N VAL A 14 0.44 0.72 -13.32
CA VAL A 14 1.51 1.69 -13.10
C VAL A 14 2.84 0.95 -13.04
N GLU A 15 3.84 1.50 -13.74
CA GLU A 15 5.22 1.05 -13.63
C GLU A 15 5.91 1.85 -12.52
N LEU A 16 6.55 1.13 -11.60
CA LEU A 16 7.40 1.68 -10.56
C LEU A 16 8.84 1.23 -10.78
N SER A 17 9.77 2.18 -10.65
CA SER A 17 11.18 1.87 -10.46
C SER A 17 11.40 1.09 -9.16
N ASP A 18 12.55 0.44 -9.04
CA ASP A 18 12.91 -0.31 -7.83
C ASP A 18 12.96 0.61 -6.60
N ALA A 19 13.41 1.85 -6.78
CA ALA A 19 13.45 2.86 -5.73
C ALA A 19 12.04 3.28 -5.27
N GLU A 20 11.12 3.50 -6.20
CA GLU A 20 9.72 3.83 -5.89
C GLU A 20 9.00 2.66 -5.23
N ALA A 21 9.21 1.43 -5.72
CA ALA A 21 8.65 0.22 -5.15
C ALA A 21 9.14 0.01 -3.70
N PHE A 22 10.43 0.19 -3.45
CA PHE A 22 11.01 0.09 -2.12
C PHE A 22 10.49 1.20 -1.19
N ALA A 23 10.44 2.45 -1.67
CA ALA A 23 9.93 3.57 -0.91
C ALA A 23 8.45 3.37 -0.52
N LEU A 24 7.63 2.87 -1.46
CA LEU A 24 6.23 2.55 -1.19
C LEU A 24 6.09 1.43 -0.15
N ALA A 25 6.90 0.39 -0.24
CA ALA A 25 6.90 -0.69 0.75
C ALA A 25 7.26 -0.18 2.17
N GLN A 26 8.27 0.70 2.27
CA GLN A 26 8.64 1.33 3.54
C GLN A 26 7.55 2.26 4.06
N LEU A 27 6.89 3.03 3.19
CA LEU A 27 5.77 3.88 3.56
C LEU A 27 4.64 3.02 4.16
N CYS A 28 4.18 2.00 3.44
CA CYS A 28 3.13 1.10 3.93
C CYS A 28 3.49 0.41 5.25
N LYS A 29 4.78 0.12 5.49
CA LYS A 29 5.27 -0.45 6.76
C LYS A 29 5.24 0.55 7.93
N ARG A 30 5.39 1.86 7.65
CA ARG A 30 5.59 2.91 8.67
C ARG A 30 4.35 3.72 9.00
N ILE A 31 3.29 3.63 8.20
CA ILE A 31 2.02 4.30 8.51
C ILE A 31 1.50 3.74 9.85
N SER A 32 1.40 4.63 10.84
CA SER A 32 0.83 4.31 12.15
C SER A 32 -0.68 4.42 12.14
N TRP A 33 -1.33 3.80 13.13
CA TRP A 33 -2.77 3.98 13.33
C TRP A 33 -3.14 5.45 13.56
N SER A 34 -2.35 6.20 14.34
CA SER A 34 -2.60 7.63 14.55
C SER A 34 -2.56 8.43 13.25
N ALA A 35 -1.55 8.20 12.40
CA ALA A 35 -1.44 8.89 11.11
C ALA A 35 -2.60 8.56 10.17
N ALA A 36 -3.07 7.31 10.17
CA ALA A 36 -4.25 6.92 9.43
C ALA A 36 -5.53 7.53 10.01
N ARG A 37 -5.63 7.61 11.35
CA ARG A 37 -6.81 8.16 12.05
C ARG A 37 -6.98 9.65 11.80
N ASP A 38 -5.88 10.40 11.69
CA ASP A 38 -5.91 11.83 11.39
C ASP A 38 -6.47 12.15 9.99
N LEU A 39 -6.49 11.16 9.09
CA LEU A 39 -6.96 11.31 7.71
C LEU A 39 -8.33 10.67 7.46
N SER A 40 -8.79 9.81 8.37
CA SER A 40 -10.02 9.06 8.21
C SER A 40 -11.22 9.77 8.86
N VAL A 41 -12.41 9.49 8.34
CA VAL A 41 -13.69 9.91 8.92
C VAL A 41 -13.90 9.21 10.26
N ASP A 42 -13.66 7.90 10.31
CA ASP A 42 -13.88 7.07 11.50
C ASP A 42 -12.81 5.97 11.69
N GLU A 43 -12.98 5.18 12.75
CA GLU A 43 -12.08 4.08 13.11
C GLU A 43 -12.19 2.89 12.16
N GLU A 44 -13.36 2.68 11.56
CA GLU A 44 -13.57 1.61 10.59
C GLU A 44 -12.77 1.90 9.32
N GLU A 45 -12.87 3.12 8.80
CA GLU A 45 -12.07 3.60 7.68
C GLU A 45 -10.58 3.58 8.01
N THR A 46 -10.17 3.97 9.23
CA THR A 46 -8.77 3.85 9.68
C THR A 46 -8.27 2.43 9.50
N SER A 47 -9.05 1.46 9.97
CA SER A 47 -8.71 0.04 9.93
C SER A 47 -8.66 -0.47 8.49
N LEU A 48 -9.59 -0.06 7.63
CA LEU A 48 -9.60 -0.39 6.20
C LEU A 48 -8.36 0.15 5.47
N MET A 49 -7.97 1.40 5.74
CA MET A 49 -6.78 2.03 5.15
C MET A 49 -5.51 1.26 5.53
N LEU A 50 -5.33 0.93 6.80
CA LEU A 50 -4.16 0.16 7.28
C LEU A 50 -4.13 -1.25 6.69
N ASN A 51 -5.27 -1.93 6.65
CA ASN A 51 -5.37 -3.27 6.04
C ASN A 51 -5.03 -3.23 4.55
N ALA A 52 -5.49 -2.21 3.82
CA ALA A 52 -5.14 -2.03 2.41
C ALA A 52 -3.64 -1.78 2.23
N ALA A 53 -3.05 -0.91 3.06
CA ALA A 53 -1.61 -0.64 3.04
C ALA A 53 -0.79 -1.90 3.33
N ASP A 54 -1.21 -2.74 4.29
CA ASP A 54 -0.52 -3.99 4.60
C ASP A 54 -0.58 -5.01 3.45
N ARG A 55 -1.72 -5.09 2.74
CA ARG A 55 -1.84 -5.93 1.54
C ARG A 55 -0.91 -5.48 0.42
N VAL A 56 -0.81 -4.16 0.18
CA VAL A 56 0.15 -3.60 -0.79
C VAL A 56 1.57 -3.93 -0.36
N ARG A 57 1.92 -3.73 0.91
CA ARG A 57 3.22 -4.10 1.47
C ARG A 57 3.54 -5.59 1.28
N GLY A 58 2.58 -6.47 1.47
CA GLY A 58 2.71 -7.92 1.27
C GLY A 58 3.14 -8.26 -0.15
N VAL A 59 2.42 -7.75 -1.15
CA VAL A 59 2.75 -7.95 -2.58
C VAL A 59 4.13 -7.40 -2.92
N LEU A 60 4.48 -6.22 -2.40
CA LEU A 60 5.81 -5.63 -2.61
C LEU A 60 6.92 -6.45 -1.94
N ALA A 61 6.67 -7.04 -0.77
CA ALA A 61 7.63 -7.90 -0.09
C ALA A 61 7.87 -9.21 -0.85
N GLU A 62 6.81 -9.82 -1.40
CA GLU A 62 6.91 -11.01 -2.25
C GLU A 62 7.70 -10.73 -3.54
N ALA A 63 7.60 -9.51 -4.07
CA ALA A 63 8.40 -9.04 -5.20
C ALA A 63 9.86 -8.69 -4.84
N GLY A 64 10.28 -8.85 -3.58
CA GLY A 64 11.63 -8.52 -3.11
C GLY A 64 11.86 -7.04 -2.83
N CYS A 65 10.82 -6.20 -2.89
CA CYS A 65 10.90 -4.75 -2.68
C CYS A 65 10.83 -4.35 -1.20
N ALA A 66 10.80 -5.30 -0.26
CA ALA A 66 10.82 -5.01 1.17
C ALA A 66 11.80 -5.94 1.90
N VAL A 67 12.62 -5.34 2.78
CA VAL A 67 13.44 -6.08 3.75
C VAL A 67 12.64 -6.22 5.05
N ARG A 68 12.66 -7.41 5.65
CA ARG A 68 11.92 -7.77 6.88
C ARG A 68 12.10 -6.75 7.99
#